data_AF-A0AAW7KHS0-F1
#
_entry.id   AF-A0AAW7KHS0-F1
#
_cell.length_a   1.000
_cell.length_b   1.000
_cell.length_c   1.000
_cell.angle_alpha   90.00
_cell.angle_beta   90.00
_cell.angle_gamma   90.00
#
_symmetry.space_group_name_H-M   'P 1'
#
loop_
_entity.id
_entity.type
_entity.pdbx_description
1 polymer ?
#
loop_
_entity_poly.entity_id
_entity_poly.type
_entity_poly.pdbx_seq_one_letter_code
_entity_poly.pdbx_strand_id
1 'polypeptide(L)'
;ADMATRFDVLTGLSDHTIDNTTAITSVALGACLIEKHVTLNRNGGGPDDSFSLEKPELLQLCRDSKIAWEAVGKVNYERKESEKGNAIFRRSLYVVKDVAEGELFTHENVKSIRPGYGLAPKYLHEVLGSVAAESIKAGTAIKNTLIKKD
;
A
#
# COMPACT_ATOMS: atom_id res chain seq x y z
N ALA A 1 -3.51 21.35 4.31
CA ALA A 1 -3.88 22.06 5.55
C ALA A 1 -3.05 23.35 5.76
N ASP A 2 -3.08 24.31 4.82
CA ASP A 2 -2.37 25.60 4.97
C ASP A 2 -2.96 26.44 6.12
N MET A 3 -4.27 26.70 6.05
CA MET A 3 -5.01 27.49 7.05
C MET A 3 -4.89 26.93 8.47
N ALA A 4 -5.09 25.63 8.65
CA ALA A 4 -5.00 25.01 9.97
C ALA A 4 -3.61 25.20 10.59
N THR A 5 -2.56 25.04 9.78
CA THR A 5 -1.16 25.21 10.23
C THR A 5 -0.83 26.67 10.52
N ARG A 6 -1.25 27.59 9.65
CA ARG A 6 -0.90 29.02 9.76
C ARG A 6 -1.61 29.71 10.91
N PHE A 7 -2.83 29.29 11.21
CA PHE A 7 -3.68 29.97 12.17
C PHE A 7 -3.92 29.17 13.46
N ASP A 8 -3.40 27.94 13.55
CA ASP A 8 -3.59 27.03 14.69
C ASP A 8 -5.07 26.84 15.05
N VAL A 9 -5.89 26.55 14.03
CA VAL A 9 -7.34 26.38 14.16
C VAL A 9 -7.82 25.15 13.41
N LEU A 10 -9.01 24.69 13.82
CA LEU A 10 -9.78 23.73 13.03
C LEU A 10 -10.24 24.37 11.72
N THR A 11 -10.19 23.61 10.63
CA THR A 11 -10.62 24.05 9.32
C THR A 11 -11.65 23.09 8.74
N GLY A 12 -12.63 23.63 8.02
CA GLY A 12 -13.62 22.87 7.28
C GLY A 12 -13.77 23.37 5.85
N LEU A 13 -14.71 22.78 5.12
CA LEU A 13 -15.11 23.22 3.78
C LEU A 13 -16.62 23.50 3.76
N SER A 14 -17.00 24.71 3.33
CA SER A 14 -18.35 25.00 2.86
C SER A 14 -18.36 24.86 1.34
N ASP A 15 -19.10 23.88 0.85
CA ASP A 15 -19.04 23.40 -0.53
C ASP A 15 -20.31 23.78 -1.31
N HIS A 16 -20.12 24.25 -2.54
CA HIS A 16 -21.19 24.70 -3.44
C HIS A 16 -21.13 23.99 -4.81
N THR A 17 -20.32 22.92 -4.95
CA THR A 17 -20.34 22.09 -6.16
C THR A 17 -21.61 21.24 -6.24
N ILE A 18 -21.93 20.73 -7.43
CA ILE A 18 -23.15 19.92 -7.64
C ILE A 18 -23.07 18.58 -6.91
N ASP A 19 -21.90 17.92 -6.93
CA ASP A 19 -21.71 16.61 -6.32
C ASP A 19 -20.96 16.68 -4.97
N ASN A 20 -20.74 15.50 -4.37
CA ASN A 20 -20.06 15.32 -3.10
C ASN A 20 -18.54 15.16 -3.21
N THR A 21 -17.97 15.12 -4.42
CA THR A 21 -16.56 14.77 -4.63
C THR A 21 -15.64 15.77 -3.95
N THR A 22 -15.92 17.07 -4.09
CA THR A 22 -15.15 18.15 -3.45
C THR A 22 -15.21 18.03 -1.93
N ALA A 23 -16.42 17.90 -1.38
CA ALA A 23 -16.64 17.71 0.05
C ALA A 23 -15.88 16.50 0.61
N ILE A 24 -15.98 15.32 -0.02
CA ILE A 24 -15.31 14.09 0.42
C ILE A 24 -13.78 14.24 0.33
N THR A 25 -13.26 14.84 -0.75
CA THR A 25 -11.82 15.05 -0.94
C THR A 25 -11.25 15.96 0.14
N SER A 26 -12.02 16.95 0.61
CA SER A 26 -11.58 17.87 1.66
C SER A 26 -11.21 17.17 2.97
N VAL A 27 -11.83 16.02 3.27
CA VAL A 27 -11.52 15.19 4.44
C VAL A 27 -10.06 14.73 4.41
N ALA A 28 -9.59 14.25 3.26
CA ALA A 28 -8.21 13.81 3.07
C ALA A 28 -7.19 14.97 3.18
N LEU A 29 -7.65 16.20 2.96
CA LEU A 29 -6.84 17.41 3.08
C LEU A 29 -6.83 18.02 4.49
N GLY A 30 -7.56 17.41 5.43
CA GLY A 30 -7.63 17.79 6.84
C GLY A 30 -8.86 18.62 7.23
N ALA A 31 -9.89 18.70 6.37
CA ALA A 31 -11.16 19.30 6.77
C ALA A 31 -11.81 18.45 7.87
N CYS A 32 -12.19 19.09 8.99
CA CYS A 32 -12.88 18.44 10.10
C CYS A 32 -14.37 18.80 10.17
N LEU A 33 -14.85 19.67 9.28
CA LEU A 33 -16.23 20.07 9.12
C LEU A 33 -16.54 20.21 7.63
N ILE A 34 -17.71 19.73 7.22
CA ILE A 34 -18.26 19.92 5.87
C ILE A 34 -19.62 20.59 6.01
N GLU A 35 -19.83 21.66 5.25
CA GLU A 35 -21.11 22.33 5.09
C GLU A 35 -21.55 22.22 3.63
N LYS A 36 -22.84 21.92 3.42
CA LYS A 36 -23.44 21.72 2.10
C LYS A 36 -24.91 22.14 2.16
N HIS A 37 -25.40 22.74 1.08
CA HIS A 37 -26.82 23.05 0.96
C HIS A 37 -27.64 21.77 0.74
N VAL A 38 -28.85 21.75 1.29
CA VAL A 38 -29.78 20.61 1.21
C VAL A 38 -31.17 21.13 0.88
N THR A 39 -31.86 20.47 -0.05
CA THR A 39 -33.23 20.77 -0.44
C THR A 39 -34.10 19.51 -0.42
N LEU A 40 -35.41 19.69 -0.31
CA LEU A 40 -36.38 18.60 -0.43
C LEU A 40 -36.67 18.27 -1.91
N ASN A 41 -36.49 19.23 -2.80
CA ASN A 41 -36.74 19.09 -4.24
C ASN A 41 -35.95 20.13 -5.01
N ARG A 42 -34.96 19.69 -5.78
CA ARG A 42 -34.10 20.53 -6.64
C ARG A 42 -34.86 21.29 -7.72
N ASN A 43 -36.06 20.81 -8.06
CA ASN A 43 -36.95 21.45 -9.03
C ASN A 43 -37.95 22.42 -8.37
N GLY A 44 -37.77 22.74 -7.08
CA GLY A 44 -38.63 23.64 -6.31
C GLY A 44 -38.54 25.11 -6.75
N GLY A 45 -37.47 25.48 -7.47
CA GLY A 45 -37.27 26.83 -8.00
C GLY A 45 -36.70 27.82 -6.98
N GLY A 46 -36.25 27.34 -5.82
CA GLY A 46 -35.50 28.12 -4.85
C GLY A 46 -34.15 28.59 -5.40
N PRO A 47 -33.61 29.71 -4.90
CA PRO A 47 -32.39 30.32 -5.44
C PRO A 47 -31.17 29.38 -5.38
N ASP A 48 -31.11 28.51 -4.36
CA ASP A 48 -30.00 27.59 -4.13
C ASP A 48 -30.32 26.14 -4.50
N ASP A 49 -31.52 25.87 -5.04
CA ASP A 49 -31.96 24.49 -5.29
C ASP A 49 -31.00 23.80 -6.26
N SER A 50 -30.64 24.44 -7.37
CA SER A 50 -29.89 23.82 -8.48
C SER A 50 -28.59 23.08 -8.11
N PHE A 51 -27.95 23.45 -6.99
CA PHE A 51 -26.72 22.81 -6.48
C PHE A 51 -26.88 22.18 -5.09
N SER A 52 -28.06 22.29 -4.47
CA SER A 52 -28.37 21.69 -3.17
C SER A 52 -28.49 20.17 -3.28
N LEU A 53 -28.06 19.45 -2.25
CA LEU A 53 -28.25 18.00 -2.15
C LEU A 53 -29.71 17.67 -1.82
N GLU A 54 -30.22 16.60 -2.42
CA GLU A 54 -31.42 15.93 -1.94
C GLU A 54 -31.06 14.80 -0.96
N LYS A 55 -32.07 14.25 -0.28
CA LYS A 55 -31.90 13.23 0.76
C LYS A 55 -30.94 12.08 0.39
N PRO A 56 -31.02 11.45 -0.81
CA PRO A 56 -30.10 10.37 -1.16
C PRO A 56 -28.63 10.81 -1.21
N GLU A 57 -28.37 12.01 -1.73
CA GLU A 57 -27.01 12.55 -1.87
C GLU A 57 -26.45 13.02 -0.51
N LEU A 58 -27.30 13.54 0.38
CA LEU A 58 -26.89 13.85 1.75
C LEU A 58 -26.48 12.59 2.53
N LEU A 59 -27.26 11.50 2.41
CA LEU A 59 -26.90 10.21 3.01
C LEU A 59 -25.59 9.68 2.43
N GLN A 60 -25.40 9.86 1.12
CA GLN A 60 -24.17 9.51 0.43
C GLN A 60 -22.97 10.31 0.98
N LEU A 61 -23.13 11.63 1.16
CA LEU A 61 -22.09 12.51 1.72
C LEU A 61 -21.67 12.05 3.12
N CYS A 62 -22.64 11.78 4.01
CA CYS A 62 -22.35 11.31 5.37
C CYS A 62 -21.60 9.98 5.37
N ARG A 63 -22.06 9.01 4.58
CA ARG A 63 -21.44 7.68 4.50
C ARG A 63 -20.01 7.77 3.99
N ASP A 64 -19.82 8.45 2.87
CA ASP A 64 -18.52 8.48 2.19
C ASP A 64 -17.52 9.38 2.90
N SER A 65 -17.95 10.46 3.55
CA SER A 65 -17.06 11.28 4.38
C SER A 65 -16.50 10.45 5.55
N LYS A 66 -17.32 9.58 6.16
CA LYS A 66 -16.86 8.65 7.19
C LYS A 66 -15.85 7.64 6.63
N ILE A 67 -16.15 7.03 5.48
CA ILE A 67 -15.24 6.08 4.83
C ILE A 67 -13.91 6.76 4.48
N ALA A 68 -13.95 7.97 3.94
CA ALA A 68 -12.76 8.74 3.59
C ALA A 68 -11.92 9.05 4.84
N TRP A 69 -12.56 9.49 5.92
CA TRP A 69 -11.88 9.74 7.20
C TRP A 69 -11.21 8.48 7.76
N GLU A 70 -11.91 7.34 7.75
CA GLU A 70 -11.35 6.04 8.17
C GLU A 70 -10.18 5.61 7.26
N ALA A 71 -10.27 5.88 5.95
CA ALA A 71 -9.26 5.49 4.96
C ALA A 71 -7.96 6.30 5.06
N VAL A 72 -8.02 7.58 5.45
CA VAL A 72 -6.82 8.40 5.72
C VAL A 72 -5.94 7.71 6.77
N GLY A 73 -6.56 7.17 7.82
CA GLY A 73 -5.89 6.37 8.82
C GLY A 73 -4.70 7.07 9.48
N LYS A 74 -3.66 6.29 9.78
CA LYS A 74 -2.38 6.78 10.33
C LYS A 74 -1.25 6.15 9.54
N VAL A 75 -0.18 6.91 9.30
CA VAL A 75 1.03 6.40 8.66
C VAL A 75 1.59 5.25 9.48
N ASN A 76 1.70 4.07 8.87
CA ASN A 76 2.35 2.89 9.44
C ASN A 76 3.08 2.13 8.33
N TYR A 77 4.35 1.79 8.56
CA TYR A 77 5.21 1.03 7.63
C TYR A 77 5.44 -0.42 8.07
N GLU A 78 4.81 -0.84 9.17
CA GLU A 78 4.83 -2.22 9.63
C GLU A 78 4.05 -3.11 8.67
N ARG A 79 4.54 -4.35 8.51
CA ARG A 79 3.81 -5.36 7.74
C ARG A 79 2.55 -5.73 8.49
N LYS A 80 1.41 -5.72 7.80
CA LYS A 80 0.17 -6.22 8.37
C LYS A 80 0.24 -7.74 8.56
N GLU A 81 -0.45 -8.27 9.55
CA GLU A 81 -0.53 -9.72 9.78
C GLU A 81 -1.01 -10.48 8.54
N SER A 82 -1.97 -9.92 7.80
CA SER A 82 -2.47 -10.46 6.54
C SER A 82 -1.40 -10.58 5.45
N GLU A 83 -0.31 -9.80 5.54
CA GLU A 83 0.79 -9.85 4.58
C GLU A 83 1.86 -10.90 4.93
N LYS A 84 1.87 -11.41 6.18
CA LYS A 84 2.89 -12.38 6.62
C LYS A 84 2.80 -13.68 5.82
N GLY A 85 1.57 -14.18 5.60
CA GLY A 85 1.34 -15.36 4.77
C GLY A 85 1.81 -15.17 3.32
N ASN A 86 1.79 -13.94 2.80
CA ASN A 86 2.19 -13.65 1.42
C ASN A 86 3.70 -13.66 1.19
N ALA A 87 4.52 -13.74 2.24
CA ALA A 87 5.97 -13.82 2.11
C ALA A 87 6.41 -15.03 1.26
N ILE A 88 5.68 -16.14 1.35
CA ILE A 88 5.91 -17.37 0.58
C ILE A 88 5.77 -17.19 -0.93
N PHE A 89 4.99 -16.20 -1.40
CA PHE A 89 4.79 -15.94 -2.82
C PHE A 89 5.80 -14.94 -3.40
N ARG A 90 6.73 -14.43 -2.57
CA ARG A 90 7.81 -13.55 -3.02
C ARG A 90 8.91 -14.36 -3.69
N ARG A 91 9.77 -13.71 -4.47
CA ARG A 91 10.97 -14.37 -5.01
C ARG A 91 12.00 -14.55 -3.90
N SER A 92 12.75 -15.64 -3.97
CA SER A 92 13.95 -15.88 -3.17
C SER A 92 15.04 -16.49 -4.06
N LEU A 93 16.25 -16.67 -3.53
CA LEU A 93 17.37 -17.18 -4.29
C LEU A 93 17.33 -18.71 -4.38
N TYR A 94 17.50 -19.23 -5.60
CA TYR A 94 17.53 -20.64 -5.91
C TYR A 94 18.72 -20.99 -6.78
N VAL A 95 19.19 -22.22 -6.61
CA VAL A 95 20.06 -22.89 -7.55
C VAL A 95 19.24 -23.30 -8.77
N VAL A 96 19.67 -22.92 -9.97
CA VAL A 96 18.99 -23.19 -11.25
C VAL A 96 19.78 -24.13 -12.18
N LYS A 97 21.01 -24.45 -11.81
CA LYS A 97 21.86 -25.49 -12.40
C LYS A 97 22.53 -26.23 -11.25
N ASP A 98 22.76 -27.53 -11.36
CA ASP A 98 23.49 -28.28 -10.32
C ASP A 98 24.83 -27.60 -10.00
N VAL A 99 25.18 -27.55 -8.71
CA VAL A 99 26.42 -26.94 -8.18
C VAL A 99 27.14 -27.99 -7.36
N ALA A 100 28.41 -28.25 -7.63
CA ALA A 100 29.21 -29.20 -6.86
C ALA A 100 29.68 -28.61 -5.52
N GLU A 101 30.01 -29.47 -4.55
CA GLU A 101 30.68 -29.02 -3.33
C GLU A 101 31.99 -28.30 -3.68
N GLY A 102 32.23 -27.13 -3.07
CA GLY A 102 33.40 -26.31 -3.37
C GLY A 102 33.28 -25.43 -4.60
N GLU A 103 32.21 -25.53 -5.39
CA GLU A 103 31.96 -24.67 -6.55
C GLU A 103 31.43 -23.29 -6.14
N LEU A 104 31.68 -22.27 -6.97
CA LEU A 104 31.20 -20.91 -6.75
C LEU A 104 29.74 -20.73 -7.17
N PHE A 105 28.99 -19.97 -6.38
CA PHE A 105 27.71 -19.43 -6.82
C PHE A 105 27.93 -18.28 -7.81
N THR A 106 27.26 -18.35 -8.97
CA THR A 106 27.38 -17.40 -10.08
C THR A 106 26.00 -16.99 -10.59
N HIS A 107 25.95 -15.97 -11.46
CA HIS A 107 24.70 -15.57 -12.12
C HIS A 107 24.11 -16.65 -13.03
N GLU A 108 24.91 -17.66 -13.41
CA GLU A 108 24.45 -18.75 -14.25
C GLU A 108 23.74 -19.85 -13.47
N ASN A 109 24.20 -20.12 -12.25
CA ASN A 109 23.70 -21.20 -11.40
C ASN A 109 22.79 -20.70 -10.27
N VAL A 110 22.72 -19.38 -9.99
CA VAL A 110 21.78 -18.78 -9.04
C VAL A 110 20.84 -17.78 -9.70
N LYS A 111 19.54 -17.91 -9.43
CA LYS A 111 18.53 -16.90 -9.81
C LYS A 111 17.58 -16.60 -8.66
N SER A 112 17.07 -15.37 -8.66
CA SER A 112 15.90 -15.02 -7.85
C SER A 112 14.66 -15.58 -8.53
N ILE A 113 13.94 -16.55 -7.95
CA ILE A 113 12.67 -17.08 -8.47
C ILE A 113 11.69 -17.34 -7.31
N ARG A 114 10.40 -17.56 -7.61
CA ARG A 114 9.39 -17.97 -6.62
C ARG A 114 9.47 -19.48 -6.38
N PRO A 115 9.00 -20.00 -5.23
CA PRO A 115 8.46 -19.28 -4.05
C PRO A 115 9.53 -18.69 -3.12
N GLY A 116 9.13 -18.15 -1.99
CA GLY A 116 9.97 -17.42 -1.03
C GLY A 116 10.64 -18.31 0.02
N TYR A 117 11.13 -19.51 -0.34
CA TYR A 117 11.72 -20.46 0.62
C TYR A 117 13.23 -20.28 0.85
N GLY A 118 13.92 -19.56 -0.03
CA GLY A 118 15.36 -19.30 0.07
C GLY A 118 15.68 -17.92 0.65
N LEU A 119 16.94 -17.53 0.55
CA LEU A 119 17.41 -16.20 0.92
C LEU A 119 16.70 -15.11 0.11
N ALA A 120 16.45 -13.97 0.76
CA ALA A 120 15.85 -12.82 0.09
C ALA A 120 16.75 -12.33 -1.06
N PRO A 121 16.19 -11.86 -2.20
CA PRO A 121 16.98 -11.45 -3.36
C PRO A 121 18.00 -10.34 -3.10
N LYS A 122 17.80 -9.53 -2.06
CA LYS A 122 18.77 -8.50 -1.63
C LYS A 122 20.14 -9.08 -1.24
N TYR A 123 20.20 -10.35 -0.87
CA TYR A 123 21.44 -11.05 -0.52
C TYR A 123 22.15 -11.64 -1.75
N LEU A 124 21.66 -11.42 -2.98
CA LEU A 124 22.26 -12.02 -4.18
C LEU A 124 23.74 -11.66 -4.30
N HIS A 125 24.11 -10.40 -4.05
CA HIS A 125 25.50 -9.97 -4.11
C HIS A 125 26.40 -10.65 -3.08
N GLU A 126 25.86 -11.00 -1.91
CA GLU A 126 26.59 -11.73 -0.87
C GLU A 126 26.72 -13.23 -1.20
N VAL A 127 25.73 -13.79 -1.89
CA VAL A 127 25.76 -15.19 -2.34
C VAL A 127 26.73 -15.38 -3.51
N LEU A 128 26.75 -14.45 -4.47
CA LEU A 128 27.61 -14.55 -5.64
C LEU A 128 29.08 -14.50 -5.25
N GLY A 129 29.87 -15.45 -5.77
CA GLY A 129 31.28 -15.61 -5.42
C GLY A 129 31.52 -16.36 -4.11
N SER A 130 30.47 -16.68 -3.34
CA SER A 130 30.60 -17.60 -2.20
C SER A 130 30.68 -19.06 -2.67
N VAL A 131 31.20 -19.93 -1.80
CA VAL A 131 31.49 -21.34 -2.11
C VAL A 131 30.36 -22.23 -1.57
N ALA A 132 29.91 -23.20 -2.37
CA ALA A 132 28.95 -24.19 -1.95
C ALA A 132 29.53 -25.12 -0.87
N ALA A 133 28.81 -25.24 0.25
CA ALA A 133 29.22 -26.09 1.38
C ALA A 133 29.03 -27.59 1.12
N GLU A 134 28.18 -27.94 0.16
CA GLU A 134 27.87 -29.31 -0.27
C GLU A 134 27.43 -29.29 -1.75
N SER A 135 27.21 -30.47 -2.34
CA SER A 135 26.64 -30.55 -3.70
C SER A 135 25.14 -30.26 -3.69
N ILE A 136 24.67 -29.36 -4.55
CA ILE A 136 23.30 -28.82 -4.55
C ILE A 136 22.65 -29.04 -5.92
N LYS A 137 21.42 -29.55 -5.93
CA LYS A 137 20.63 -29.76 -7.16
C LYS A 137 19.90 -28.50 -7.62
N ALA A 138 19.71 -28.39 -8.93
CA ALA A 138 18.81 -27.40 -9.53
C ALA A 138 17.40 -27.48 -8.92
N GLY A 139 16.80 -26.33 -8.64
CA GLY A 139 15.52 -26.22 -7.95
C GLY A 139 15.62 -26.10 -6.43
N THR A 140 16.81 -26.18 -5.84
CA THR A 140 17.01 -26.00 -4.39
C THR A 140 17.04 -24.53 -4.00
N ALA A 141 16.26 -24.19 -2.97
CA ALA A 141 16.26 -22.87 -2.36
C ALA A 141 17.57 -22.63 -1.59
N ILE A 142 18.26 -21.52 -1.87
CA ILE A 142 19.52 -21.19 -1.19
C ILE A 142 19.22 -20.80 0.25
N LYS A 143 19.94 -21.42 1.19
CA LYS A 143 19.93 -21.10 2.62
C LYS A 143 21.36 -20.84 3.07
N ASN A 144 21.54 -20.10 4.17
CA ASN A 144 22.87 -19.85 4.75
C ASN A 144 23.66 -21.12 5.08
N THR A 145 22.99 -22.25 5.28
CA THR A 145 23.63 -23.55 5.54
C THR A 145 24.30 -24.15 4.29
N LEU A 146 23.92 -23.71 3.09
CA LEU A 146 24.47 -24.18 1.82
C LEU A 146 25.69 -23.37 1.38
N ILE A 147 26.03 -22.31 2.11
CA ILE A 147 27.15 -21.42 1.83
C ILE A 147 28.23 -21.73 2.86
N LYS A 148 29.43 -22.03 2.38
CA LYS A 148 30.58 -22.31 3.23
C LYS A 148 30.91 -21.05 4.04
N LYS A 149 31.06 -21.20 5.35
CA LYS A 149 31.53 -20.12 6.23
C LYS A 149 33.05 -20.18 6.28
N ASP A 150 33.69 -19.01 6.23
CA ASP A 150 35.11 -18.86 6.54
C ASP A 150 35.42 -19.27 7.99
#